data_AF-A0A7G8E7X0-F1
#
_entry.id   AF-A0A7G8E7X0-F1
#
_cell.length_a   1.000
_cell.length_b   1.000
_cell.length_c   1.000
_cell.angle_alpha   90.00
_cell.angle_beta   90.00
_cell.angle_gamma   90.00
#
_symmetry.space_group_name_H-M   'P 1'
#
loop_
_entity.id
_entity.type
_entity.pdbx_description
1 polymer ?
#
loop_
_entity_poly.entity_id
_entity_poly.type
_entity_poly.pdbx_seq_one_letter_code
_entity_poly.pdbx_strand_id
1 'polypeptide(L)'
;MAKAVREAGRYCLSFTAAGLKPELAAVIARTHGETGNWKETRALVLERNALQTRSLASARRLETELRQRLQLLNSDQLTLLAEGSSDDRLAMAWLAVLKRIQLTVELTRDLLLNKLQGSDQQLRRSDMTGFYEAAEQLHPELQALSVSSQKKVRSTVLSMLREAGLLEGKANHSGQLGTVQRPSLSPQSLALIGEDPDLRAGFLLKPKQRRATP
;
A
#
# COMPACT_ATOMS: atom_id res chain seq x y z
N MET A 1 13.25 -31.69 1.21
CA MET A 1 11.87 -31.35 0.80
C MET A 1 11.87 -29.88 0.38
N ALA A 2 11.66 -29.65 -0.92
CA ALA A 2 12.00 -28.41 -1.59
C ALA A 2 11.11 -27.25 -1.11
N LYS A 3 11.76 -26.26 -0.50
CA LYS A 3 11.24 -24.94 -0.16
C LYS A 3 10.70 -24.33 -1.45
N ALA A 4 9.39 -24.12 -1.55
CA ALA A 4 8.81 -23.26 -2.58
C ALA A 4 9.32 -21.84 -2.31
N VAL A 5 10.47 -21.53 -2.89
CA VAL A 5 10.90 -20.15 -3.11
C VAL A 5 9.82 -19.56 -4.01
N ARG A 6 8.92 -18.74 -3.42
CA ARG A 6 8.09 -17.85 -4.23
C ARG A 6 9.07 -17.11 -5.14
N GLU A 7 8.99 -17.33 -6.45
CA GLU A 7 9.64 -16.44 -7.41
C GLU A 7 9.15 -15.04 -7.07
N ALA A 8 10.05 -14.20 -6.55
CA ALA A 8 9.73 -12.82 -6.26
C ALA A 8 9.53 -12.15 -7.62
N GLY A 9 8.27 -12.13 -8.07
CA GLY A 9 7.89 -11.46 -9.32
C GLY A 9 8.39 -10.03 -9.32
N ARG A 10 8.75 -9.53 -10.51
CA ARG A 10 9.26 -8.19 -10.75
C ARG A 10 8.40 -7.12 -10.04
N TYR A 11 9.04 -6.17 -9.36
CA TYR A 11 8.34 -5.06 -8.72
C TYR A 11 7.58 -4.22 -9.74
N CYS A 12 6.31 -3.93 -9.44
CA CYS A 12 5.57 -2.84 -10.10
C CYS A 12 6.10 -1.51 -9.56
N LEU A 13 6.71 -0.67 -10.41
CA LEU A 13 7.31 0.62 -10.02
C LEU A 13 6.58 1.84 -10.62
N SER A 14 5.51 1.64 -11.40
CA SER A 14 4.73 2.71 -12.03
C SER A 14 3.78 3.46 -11.06
N PHE A 15 3.72 3.05 -9.80
CA PHE A 15 2.70 3.50 -8.83
C PHE A 15 2.84 4.93 -8.31
N THR A 16 3.91 5.63 -8.68
CA THR A 16 4.29 6.93 -8.07
C THR A 16 3.35 8.10 -8.42
N ALA A 17 2.40 7.89 -9.32
CA ALA A 17 1.39 8.89 -9.68
C ALA A 17 0.33 9.11 -8.58
N ALA A 18 0.19 8.18 -7.62
CA ALA A 18 -0.77 8.28 -6.53
C ALA A 18 -0.20 7.79 -5.19
N GLY A 19 -0.40 8.56 -4.12
CA GLY A 19 -0.31 8.09 -2.72
C GLY A 19 -1.47 7.13 -2.39
N LEU A 20 -1.90 7.04 -1.13
CA LEU A 20 -3.04 6.18 -0.79
C LEU A 20 -4.36 6.75 -1.29
N LYS A 21 -4.60 8.04 -1.03
CA LYS A 21 -5.82 8.76 -1.45
C LYS A 21 -7.12 7.98 -1.14
N PRO A 22 -7.35 7.57 0.13
CA PRO A 22 -8.45 6.67 0.49
C PRO A 22 -9.82 7.21 0.09
N GLU A 23 -10.05 8.52 0.22
CA GLU A 23 -11.33 9.13 -0.19
C GLU A 23 -11.57 9.09 -1.71
N LEU A 24 -10.50 9.24 -2.51
CA LEU A 24 -10.62 9.13 -3.98
C LEU A 24 -10.75 7.67 -4.41
N ALA A 25 -10.06 6.76 -3.73
CA ALA A 25 -10.22 5.33 -3.93
C ALA A 25 -11.67 4.90 -3.60
N ALA A 26 -12.24 5.42 -2.53
CA ALA A 26 -13.64 5.24 -2.16
C ALA A 26 -14.63 5.77 -3.20
N VAL A 27 -14.36 6.93 -3.81
CA VAL A 27 -15.17 7.45 -4.92
C VAL A 27 -15.19 6.43 -6.08
N ILE A 28 -14.02 5.93 -6.48
CA ILE A 28 -13.94 4.93 -7.56
C ILE A 28 -14.65 3.63 -7.17
N ALA A 29 -14.50 3.17 -5.92
CA ALA A 29 -15.17 1.96 -5.42
C ALA A 29 -16.70 2.10 -5.44
N ARG A 30 -17.25 3.24 -5.00
CA ARG A 30 -18.69 3.54 -5.11
C ARG A 30 -19.18 3.54 -6.55
N THR A 31 -18.45 4.23 -7.44
CA THR A 31 -18.79 4.24 -8.87
C THR A 31 -18.71 2.84 -9.48
N HIS A 32 -17.80 1.97 -9.02
CA HIS A 32 -17.77 0.58 -9.45
C HIS A 32 -18.95 -0.22 -8.92
N GLY A 33 -19.41 0.04 -7.69
CA GLY A 33 -20.64 -0.56 -7.15
C GLY A 33 -21.89 -0.21 -7.97
N GLU A 34 -21.94 1.00 -8.54
CA GLU A 34 -23.02 1.42 -9.45
C GLU A 34 -22.97 0.70 -10.81
N THR A 35 -21.78 0.50 -11.39
CA THR A 35 -21.65 -0.02 -12.77
C THR A 35 -21.40 -1.51 -12.87
N GLY A 36 -20.78 -2.13 -11.85
CA GLY A 36 -20.31 -3.52 -11.89
C GLY A 36 -19.24 -3.82 -12.95
N ASN A 37 -18.75 -2.80 -13.66
CA ASN A 37 -17.85 -2.94 -14.79
C ASN A 37 -16.76 -1.85 -14.77
N TRP A 38 -15.49 -2.26 -14.64
CA TRP A 38 -14.35 -1.36 -14.55
C TRP A 38 -14.14 -0.41 -15.74
N LYS A 39 -14.55 -0.80 -16.95
CA LYS A 39 -14.45 0.06 -18.14
C LYS A 39 -15.45 1.20 -18.05
N GLU A 40 -16.68 0.89 -17.63
CA GLU A 40 -17.74 1.87 -17.40
C GLU A 40 -17.42 2.74 -16.19
N THR A 41 -16.92 2.16 -15.09
CA THR A 41 -16.43 2.90 -13.92
C THR A 41 -15.42 3.97 -14.33
N ARG A 42 -14.42 3.58 -15.13
CA ARG A 42 -13.40 4.51 -15.63
C ARG A 42 -14.01 5.65 -16.44
N ALA A 43 -14.92 5.33 -17.37
CA ALA A 43 -15.57 6.34 -18.20
C ALA A 43 -16.33 7.34 -17.31
N LEU A 44 -17.13 6.83 -16.37
CA LEU A 44 -17.97 7.62 -15.50
C LEU A 44 -17.18 8.50 -14.51
N VAL A 45 -16.11 7.96 -13.92
CA VAL A 45 -15.20 8.72 -13.02
C VAL A 45 -14.57 9.90 -13.74
N LEU A 46 -14.14 9.70 -14.99
CA LEU A 46 -13.49 10.74 -15.79
C LEU A 46 -14.48 11.76 -16.34
N GLU A 47 -15.65 11.31 -16.83
CA GLU A 47 -16.72 12.16 -17.34
C GLU A 47 -17.24 13.11 -16.27
N ARG A 48 -17.48 12.60 -15.05
CA ARG A 48 -17.97 13.41 -13.92
C ARG A 48 -16.88 14.25 -13.24
N ASN A 49 -15.61 14.16 -13.69
CA ASN A 49 -14.45 14.67 -12.95
C ASN A 49 -14.53 14.31 -11.44
N ALA A 50 -14.90 13.07 -11.13
CA ALA A 50 -15.22 12.64 -9.76
C ALA A 50 -14.00 12.74 -8.81
N LEU A 51 -12.79 12.75 -9.38
CA LEU A 51 -11.53 12.92 -8.65
C LEU A 51 -11.17 14.40 -8.40
N GLN A 52 -11.98 15.34 -8.89
CA GLN A 52 -11.82 16.80 -8.74
C GLN A 52 -10.42 17.31 -9.09
N THR A 53 -9.85 16.79 -10.18
CA THR A 53 -8.51 17.20 -10.61
C THR A 53 -8.56 18.41 -11.54
N ARG A 54 -7.47 19.18 -11.60
CA ARG A 54 -7.35 20.38 -12.44
C ARG A 54 -7.09 20.09 -13.93
N SER A 55 -6.79 18.84 -14.29
CA SER A 55 -6.56 18.46 -15.68
C SER A 55 -6.97 17.01 -15.94
N LEU A 56 -7.47 16.74 -17.15
CA LEU A 56 -7.83 15.39 -17.57
C LEU A 56 -6.62 14.43 -17.58
N ALA A 57 -5.43 14.94 -17.87
CA ALA A 57 -4.19 14.15 -17.82
C ALA A 57 -3.89 13.66 -16.39
N SER A 58 -4.05 14.54 -15.40
CA SER A 58 -3.93 14.17 -13.97
C SER A 58 -5.03 13.19 -13.55
N ALA A 59 -6.29 13.44 -13.95
CA ALA A 59 -7.41 12.55 -13.69
C ALA A 59 -7.13 11.13 -14.19
N ARG A 60 -6.70 11.00 -15.45
CA ARG A 60 -6.42 9.69 -16.08
C ARG A 60 -5.32 8.91 -15.38
N ARG A 61 -4.23 9.58 -15.00
CA ARG A 61 -3.11 8.92 -14.28
C ARG A 61 -3.54 8.44 -12.90
N LEU A 62 -4.26 9.28 -12.16
CA LEU A 62 -4.74 8.96 -10.82
C LEU A 62 -5.80 7.85 -10.85
N GLU A 63 -6.77 7.96 -11.75
CA GLU A 63 -7.80 6.95 -11.99
C GLU A 63 -7.16 5.59 -12.33
N THR A 64 -6.20 5.57 -13.26
CA THR A 64 -5.56 4.33 -13.69
C THR A 64 -4.85 3.65 -12.52
N GLU A 65 -4.02 4.38 -11.77
CA GLU A 65 -3.29 3.80 -10.65
C GLU A 65 -4.21 3.32 -9.52
N LEU A 66 -5.22 4.11 -9.15
CA LEU A 66 -6.16 3.72 -8.10
C LEU A 66 -6.99 2.51 -8.56
N ARG A 67 -7.62 2.56 -9.74
CA ARG A 67 -8.42 1.45 -10.27
C ARG A 67 -7.62 0.15 -10.33
N GLN A 68 -6.37 0.20 -10.80
CA GLN A 68 -5.52 -0.98 -10.89
C GLN A 68 -5.14 -1.58 -9.53
N ARG A 69 -5.18 -0.80 -8.44
CA ARG A 69 -5.06 -1.33 -7.05
C ARG A 69 -6.39 -1.94 -6.60
N LEU A 70 -7.49 -1.23 -6.83
CA LEU A 70 -8.83 -1.64 -6.40
C LEU A 70 -9.31 -2.92 -7.08
N GLN A 71 -8.88 -3.18 -8.31
CA GLN A 71 -9.13 -4.43 -9.03
C GLN A 71 -8.60 -5.70 -8.33
N LEU A 72 -7.71 -5.56 -7.34
CA LEU A 72 -7.17 -6.67 -6.56
C LEU A 72 -7.93 -6.92 -5.25
N LEU A 73 -8.82 -6.01 -4.86
CA LEU A 73 -9.68 -6.20 -3.71
C LEU A 73 -10.84 -7.13 -4.09
N ASN A 74 -11.28 -7.94 -3.13
CA ASN A 74 -12.53 -8.69 -3.29
C ASN A 74 -13.76 -7.79 -3.08
N SER A 75 -14.95 -8.32 -3.33
CA SER A 75 -16.21 -7.56 -3.25
C SER A 75 -16.46 -6.95 -1.86
N ASP A 76 -16.16 -7.69 -0.79
CA ASP A 76 -16.40 -7.21 0.59
C ASP A 76 -15.39 -6.12 0.97
N GLN A 77 -14.13 -6.26 0.55
CA GLN A 77 -13.08 -5.26 0.72
C GLN A 77 -13.40 -3.98 -0.07
N LEU A 78 -13.93 -4.10 -1.30
CA LEU A 78 -14.39 -2.96 -2.10
C LEU A 78 -15.59 -2.26 -1.46
N THR A 79 -16.54 -3.03 -0.93
CA THR A 79 -17.71 -2.49 -0.24
C THR A 79 -17.30 -1.72 1.01
N LEU A 80 -16.41 -2.28 1.82
CA LEU A 80 -15.88 -1.60 3.01
C LEU A 80 -15.12 -0.31 2.63
N LEU A 81 -14.37 -0.32 1.53
CA LEU A 81 -13.74 0.90 1.01
C LEU A 81 -14.77 1.93 0.52
N ALA A 82 -15.89 1.49 -0.06
CA ALA A 82 -16.91 2.38 -0.61
C ALA A 82 -17.78 3.03 0.47
N GLU A 83 -18.08 2.31 1.56
CA GLU A 83 -19.13 2.66 2.51
C GLU A 83 -18.65 2.82 3.96
N GLY A 84 -17.47 2.28 4.28
CA GLY A 84 -16.92 2.28 5.64
C GLY A 84 -16.52 3.65 6.18
N SER A 85 -16.04 3.62 7.43
CA SER A 85 -15.46 4.78 8.11
C SER A 85 -14.17 5.25 7.43
N SER A 86 -13.64 6.42 7.82
CA SER A 86 -12.36 6.89 7.27
C SER A 86 -11.21 5.91 7.56
N ASP A 87 -11.18 5.30 8.75
CA ASP A 87 -10.20 4.27 9.12
C ASP A 87 -10.35 3.02 8.24
N ASP A 88 -11.58 2.59 7.95
CA ASP A 88 -11.83 1.45 7.07
C ASP A 88 -11.38 1.72 5.62
N ARG A 89 -11.70 2.91 5.10
CA ARG A 89 -11.24 3.34 3.77
C ARG A 89 -9.73 3.34 3.68
N LEU A 90 -9.08 3.84 4.74
CA LEU A 90 -7.63 3.88 4.82
C LEU A 90 -7.03 2.47 4.85
N ALA A 91 -7.59 1.58 5.68
CA ALA A 91 -7.15 0.19 5.78
C ALA A 91 -7.30 -0.55 4.44
N MET A 92 -8.43 -0.42 3.76
CA MET A 92 -8.67 -1.07 2.47
C MET A 92 -7.82 -0.48 1.34
N ALA A 93 -7.60 0.84 1.34
CA ALA A 93 -6.67 1.46 0.40
C ALA A 93 -5.23 0.96 0.59
N TRP A 94 -4.80 0.78 1.85
CA TRP A 94 -3.49 0.21 2.16
C TRP A 94 -3.40 -1.26 1.77
N LEU A 95 -4.45 -2.05 2.01
CA LEU A 95 -4.53 -3.43 1.55
C LEU A 95 -4.37 -3.53 0.01
N ALA A 96 -5.03 -2.65 -0.74
CA ALA A 96 -4.92 -2.59 -2.19
C ALA A 96 -3.49 -2.25 -2.66
N VAL A 97 -2.78 -1.41 -1.90
CA VAL A 97 -1.35 -1.14 -2.12
C VAL A 97 -0.51 -2.37 -1.86
N LEU A 98 -0.69 -3.06 -0.74
CA LEU A 98 0.05 -4.28 -0.40
C LEU A 98 -0.14 -5.38 -1.45
N LYS A 99 -1.37 -5.57 -1.95
CA LYS A 99 -1.68 -6.54 -3.01
C LYS A 99 -0.98 -6.24 -4.34
N ARG A 100 -0.75 -4.95 -4.66
CA ARG A 100 -0.17 -4.51 -5.95
C ARG A 100 1.34 -4.32 -5.89
N ILE A 101 1.86 -3.80 -4.77
CA ILE A 101 3.21 -3.26 -4.66
C ILE A 101 4.02 -4.13 -3.71
N GLN A 102 4.60 -5.19 -4.24
CA GLN A 102 5.38 -6.18 -3.47
C GLN A 102 6.48 -5.56 -2.60
N LEU A 103 7.15 -4.50 -3.09
CA LEU A 103 8.11 -3.70 -2.31
C LEU A 103 7.56 -3.25 -0.95
N THR A 104 6.27 -2.88 -0.86
CA THR A 104 5.65 -2.44 0.40
C THR A 104 5.40 -3.59 1.37
N VAL A 105 5.14 -4.80 0.87
CA VAL A 105 5.01 -6.01 1.68
C VAL A 105 6.35 -6.38 2.32
N GLU A 106 7.42 -6.30 1.53
CA GLU A 106 8.77 -6.61 2.01
C GLU A 106 9.27 -5.53 2.97
N LEU A 107 9.05 -4.25 2.67
CA LEU A 107 9.41 -3.16 3.57
C LEU A 107 8.72 -3.28 4.93
N THR A 108 7.42 -3.57 4.94
CA THR A 108 6.67 -3.71 6.20
C THR A 108 7.11 -4.92 7.01
N ARG A 109 7.30 -6.07 6.35
CA ARG A 109 7.73 -7.32 6.98
C ARG A 109 9.17 -7.27 7.47
N ASP A 110 10.10 -6.81 6.63
CA ASP A 110 11.54 -6.97 6.84
C ASP A 110 12.17 -5.77 7.55
N LEU A 111 11.51 -4.61 7.55
CA LEU A 111 11.98 -3.42 8.25
C LEU A 111 11.06 -2.97 9.36
N LEU A 112 9.81 -2.59 9.05
CA LEU A 112 8.93 -1.96 10.05
C LEU A 112 8.54 -2.93 11.17
N LEU A 113 8.24 -4.19 10.86
CA LEU A 113 7.88 -5.17 11.88
C LEU A 113 9.06 -5.45 12.83
N ASN A 114 10.28 -5.50 12.30
CA ASN A 114 11.50 -5.65 13.10
C ASN A 114 11.71 -4.44 14.02
N LYS A 115 11.49 -3.22 13.52
CA LYS A 115 11.52 -1.99 14.35
C LYS A 115 10.48 -2.03 15.46
N LEU A 116 9.26 -2.46 15.15
CA LEU A 116 8.17 -2.53 16.13
C LEU A 116 8.42 -3.58 17.23
N GLN A 117 9.10 -4.68 16.90
CA GLN A 117 9.43 -5.76 17.83
C GLN A 117 10.69 -5.48 18.66
N GLY A 118 11.60 -4.66 18.15
CA GLY A 118 12.82 -4.25 18.85
C GLY A 118 12.58 -3.13 19.87
N SER A 119 13.65 -2.80 20.61
CA SER A 119 13.63 -1.71 21.60
C SER A 119 13.63 -0.31 20.98
N ASP A 120 14.06 -0.18 19.71
CA ASP A 120 14.10 1.09 18.98
C ASP A 120 13.11 1.08 17.81
N GLN A 121 11.95 1.68 18.05
CA GLN A 121 10.87 1.80 17.07
C GLN A 121 11.05 3.01 16.13
N GLN A 122 12.14 3.76 16.26
CA GLN A 122 12.40 4.89 15.37
C GLN A 122 12.88 4.41 14.01
N LEU A 123 12.18 4.87 12.96
CA LEU A 123 12.60 4.71 11.57
C LEU A 123 13.48 5.90 11.18
N ARG A 124 14.67 5.64 10.66
CA ARG A 124 15.62 6.65 10.18
C ARG A 124 15.87 6.51 8.67
N ARG A 125 16.46 7.55 8.09
CA ARG A 125 16.89 7.54 6.68
C ARG A 125 17.87 6.42 6.39
N SER A 126 18.81 6.15 7.29
CA SER A 126 19.79 5.05 7.17
C SER A 126 19.12 3.68 7.09
N ASP A 127 18.08 3.45 7.89
CA ASP A 127 17.31 2.20 7.85
C ASP A 127 16.65 1.99 6.48
N MET A 128 16.02 3.04 5.95
CA MET A 128 15.42 3.00 4.61
C MET A 128 16.48 2.78 3.53
N THR A 129 17.63 3.47 3.63
CA THR A 129 18.75 3.29 2.68
C THR A 129 19.21 1.84 2.66
N GLY A 130 19.49 1.24 3.81
CA GLY A 130 19.94 -0.16 3.88
C GLY A 130 18.91 -1.15 3.33
N PHE A 131 17.61 -0.91 3.57
CA PHE A 131 16.55 -1.72 2.96
C PHE A 131 16.56 -1.63 1.43
N TYR A 132 16.64 -0.43 0.86
CA TYR A 132 16.65 -0.26 -0.59
C TYR A 132 17.92 -0.82 -1.24
N GLU A 133 19.08 -0.67 -0.60
CA GLU A 133 20.34 -1.26 -1.07
C GLU A 133 20.25 -2.80 -1.13
N ALA A 134 19.66 -3.43 -0.10
CA ALA A 134 19.41 -4.86 -0.11
C ALA A 134 18.40 -5.27 -1.19
N ALA A 135 17.32 -4.50 -1.37
CA ALA A 135 16.31 -4.78 -2.40
C ALA A 135 16.88 -4.62 -3.82
N GLU A 136 17.73 -3.64 -4.08
CA GLU A 136 18.37 -3.39 -5.38
C GLU A 136 19.27 -4.55 -5.81
N GLN A 137 19.84 -5.33 -4.89
CA GLN A 137 20.61 -6.54 -5.19
C GLN A 137 19.75 -7.69 -5.74
N LEU A 138 18.48 -7.76 -5.33
CA LEU A 138 17.55 -8.83 -5.69
C LEU A 138 16.57 -8.43 -6.81
N HIS A 139 16.42 -7.13 -7.04
CA HIS A 139 15.44 -6.55 -7.98
C HIS A 139 16.13 -5.61 -8.99
N PRO A 140 16.64 -6.13 -10.12
CA PRO A 140 17.34 -5.34 -11.14
C PRO A 140 16.52 -4.17 -11.68
N GLU A 141 15.19 -4.29 -11.71
CA GLU A 141 14.29 -3.21 -12.13
C GLU A 141 14.34 -1.98 -11.22
N LEU A 142 14.69 -2.15 -9.94
CA LEU A 142 14.83 -1.07 -8.98
C LEU A 142 16.18 -0.36 -9.18
N GLN A 143 17.23 -1.14 -9.46
CA GLN A 143 18.57 -0.63 -9.81
C GLN A 143 18.56 0.14 -11.13
N ALA A 144 17.77 -0.31 -12.12
CA ALA A 144 17.65 0.32 -13.43
C ALA A 144 16.94 1.69 -13.42
N LEU A 145 16.32 2.09 -12.30
CA LEU A 145 15.68 3.40 -12.18
C LEU A 145 16.72 4.53 -12.19
N SER A 146 16.37 5.66 -12.81
CA SER A 146 17.12 6.90 -12.62
C SER A 146 17.09 7.35 -11.15
N VAL A 147 18.08 8.15 -10.74
CA VAL A 147 18.16 8.72 -9.38
C VAL A 147 16.90 9.51 -9.01
N SER A 148 16.29 10.23 -9.96
CA SER A 148 15.04 10.96 -9.74
C SER A 148 13.85 10.02 -9.52
N SER A 149 13.77 8.93 -10.28
CA SER A 149 12.73 7.90 -10.13
C SER A 149 12.86 7.14 -8.81
N GLN A 150 14.08 6.79 -8.40
CA GLN A 150 14.32 6.18 -7.09
C GLN A 150 13.85 7.11 -5.96
N LYS A 151 14.25 8.39 -5.98
CA LYS A 151 13.77 9.38 -5.00
C LYS A 151 12.25 9.48 -4.99
N LYS A 152 11.60 9.42 -6.16
CA LYS A 152 10.15 9.47 -6.28
C LYS A 152 9.47 8.22 -5.71
N VAL A 153 9.99 7.03 -5.98
CA VAL A 153 9.52 5.76 -5.38
C VAL A 153 9.63 5.84 -3.86
N ARG A 154 10.82 6.16 -3.33
CA ARG A 154 11.09 6.22 -1.88
C ARG A 154 10.17 7.20 -1.16
N SER A 155 10.01 8.41 -1.72
CA SER A 155 9.11 9.43 -1.16
C SER A 155 7.63 9.04 -1.22
N THR A 156 7.19 8.41 -2.30
CA THR A 156 5.80 7.95 -2.45
C THR A 156 5.49 6.83 -1.46
N VAL A 157 6.39 5.84 -1.33
CA VAL A 157 6.26 4.76 -0.34
C VAL A 157 6.21 5.33 1.08
N LEU A 158 7.13 6.23 1.43
CA LEU A 158 7.13 6.85 2.75
C LEU A 158 5.85 7.66 3.04
N SER A 159 5.28 8.34 2.03
CA SER A 159 3.98 9.02 2.16
C SER A 159 2.88 8.02 2.46
N MET A 160 2.82 6.91 1.72
CA MET A 160 1.80 5.88 1.93
C MET A 160 1.90 5.23 3.32
N LEU A 161 3.11 5.00 3.85
CA LEU A 161 3.26 4.48 5.22
C LEU A 161 2.70 5.44 6.27
N ARG A 162 2.95 6.74 6.13
CA ARG A 162 2.40 7.76 7.03
C ARG A 162 0.89 7.86 6.89
N GLU A 163 0.40 7.94 5.66
CA GLU A 163 -1.03 7.98 5.35
C GLU A 163 -1.73 6.76 5.96
N ALA A 164 -1.15 5.55 5.85
CA ALA A 164 -1.66 4.31 6.43
C ALA A 164 -1.61 4.25 7.97
N GLY A 165 -1.04 5.25 8.65
CA GLY A 165 -0.88 5.22 10.11
C GLY A 165 0.24 4.31 10.62
N LEU A 166 1.13 3.83 9.75
CA LEU A 166 2.26 2.96 10.13
C LEU A 166 3.45 3.74 10.71
N LEU A 167 3.46 5.06 10.51
CA LEU A 167 4.54 5.93 10.93
C LEU A 167 3.99 7.21 11.53
N GLU A 168 4.29 7.45 12.80
CA GLU A 168 3.93 8.67 13.53
C GLU A 168 5.05 9.70 13.52
N GLY A 169 4.68 10.98 13.48
CA GLY A 169 5.63 12.08 13.56
C GLY A 169 6.21 12.50 12.21
N LYS A 170 7.13 13.46 12.26
CA LYS A 170 7.70 14.11 11.07
C LYS A 170 9.20 13.81 10.96
N ALA A 171 9.68 13.89 9.72
CA ALA A 171 11.11 13.84 9.50
C ALA A 171 11.79 15.07 10.12
N ASN A 172 12.94 14.87 10.76
CA ASN A 172 13.73 15.94 11.37
C ASN A 172 15.15 16.00 10.80
N HIS A 173 15.94 16.97 11.26
CA HIS A 173 17.31 17.19 10.78
C HIS A 173 18.29 16.08 11.19
N SER A 174 18.00 15.31 12.24
CA SER A 174 18.82 14.17 12.65
C SER A 174 18.60 12.91 11.80
N GLY A 175 17.73 12.98 10.79
CA GLY A 175 17.47 11.88 9.88
C GLY A 175 16.43 10.88 10.39
N GLN A 176 15.76 11.16 11.52
CA GLN A 176 14.55 10.44 11.91
C GLN A 176 13.45 10.71 10.88
N LEU A 177 12.65 9.69 10.57
CA LEU A 177 11.51 9.77 9.66
C LEU A 177 10.18 9.69 10.40
N GLY A 178 10.17 9.03 11.56
CA GLY A 178 9.03 8.88 12.47
C GLY A 178 9.20 7.67 13.39
N THR A 179 8.18 7.40 14.20
CA THR A 179 8.09 6.23 15.07
C THR A 179 7.14 5.21 14.44
N VAL A 180 7.59 3.97 14.31
CA VAL A 180 6.78 2.89 13.75
C VAL A 180 5.68 2.51 14.76
N GLN A 181 4.44 2.43 14.29
CA GLN A 181 3.30 2.04 15.12
C GLN A 181 2.29 1.20 14.32
N ARG A 182 1.36 0.56 15.04
CA ARG A 182 0.24 -0.14 14.38
C ARG A 182 -0.81 0.86 13.95
N PRO A 183 -1.45 0.65 12.79
CA PRO A 183 -2.55 1.50 12.36
C PRO A 183 -3.80 1.24 13.19
N SER A 184 -4.70 2.22 13.26
CA SER A 184 -6.07 2.01 13.76
C SER A 184 -6.81 1.10 12.80
N LEU A 185 -7.40 0.01 13.30
CA LEU A 185 -8.16 -0.94 12.49
C LEU A 185 -9.46 -1.28 13.22
N SER A 186 -10.59 -1.12 12.52
CA SER A 186 -11.88 -1.61 13.01
C SER A 186 -11.90 -3.15 13.04
N PRO A 187 -12.82 -3.77 13.82
CA PRO A 187 -13.02 -5.21 13.79
C PRO A 187 -13.36 -5.74 12.38
N GLN A 188 -14.11 -4.98 11.58
CA GLN A 188 -14.48 -5.35 10.21
C GLN A 188 -13.26 -5.33 9.29
N SER A 189 -12.44 -4.27 9.37
CA SER A 189 -11.16 -4.20 8.65
C SER A 189 -10.24 -5.38 9.00
N LEU A 190 -10.12 -5.71 10.29
CA LEU A 190 -9.30 -6.85 10.74
C LEU A 190 -9.79 -8.20 10.21
N ALA A 191 -11.12 -8.39 10.12
CA ALA A 191 -11.72 -9.60 9.55
C ALA A 191 -11.37 -9.75 8.07
N LEU A 192 -11.60 -8.70 7.27
CA LEU A 192 -11.32 -8.72 5.82
C LEU A 192 -9.83 -8.80 5.48
N ILE A 193 -8.96 -8.18 6.27
CA ILE A 193 -7.50 -8.37 6.15
C ILE A 193 -7.12 -9.83 6.48
N GLY A 194 -7.90 -10.51 7.33
CA GLY A 194 -7.71 -11.91 7.69
C GLY A 194 -7.87 -12.90 6.54
N GLU A 195 -8.54 -12.50 5.45
CA GLU A 195 -8.67 -13.27 4.21
C GLU A 195 -7.38 -13.26 3.37
N ASP A 196 -6.48 -12.32 3.65
CA ASP A 196 -5.16 -12.18 3.04
C ASP A 196 -4.04 -12.47 4.07
N PRO A 197 -3.85 -13.73 4.51
CA PRO A 197 -2.97 -14.05 5.64
C PRO A 197 -1.52 -13.61 5.44
N ASP A 198 -1.04 -13.62 4.19
CA ASP A 198 0.33 -13.22 3.83
C ASP A 198 0.55 -11.70 3.90
N LEU A 199 -0.53 -10.89 3.91
CA LEU A 199 -0.46 -9.43 3.95
C LEU A 199 -0.66 -8.85 5.36
N ARG A 200 -0.91 -9.70 6.37
CA ARG A 200 -1.04 -9.27 7.77
C ARG A 200 0.20 -8.54 8.30
N ALA A 201 1.39 -8.97 7.87
CA ALA A 201 2.64 -8.29 8.21
C ALA A 201 2.67 -6.84 7.67
N GLY A 202 1.95 -6.56 6.58
CA GLY A 202 1.75 -5.22 6.03
C GLY A 202 1.02 -4.25 6.96
N PHE A 203 0.29 -4.77 7.93
CA PHE A 203 -0.38 -4.00 8.99
C PHE A 203 0.35 -4.11 10.35
N LEU A 204 1.57 -4.66 10.34
CA LEU A 204 2.39 -4.95 11.53
C LEU A 204 1.66 -5.85 12.55
N LEU A 205 0.78 -6.70 12.04
CA LEU A 205 0.08 -7.74 12.79
C LEU A 205 0.94 -9.01 12.83
N LYS A 206 0.80 -9.78 13.90
CA LYS A 206 1.42 -11.11 13.95
C LYS A 206 0.88 -11.99 12.81
N PRO A 207 1.74 -12.79 12.17
CA PRO A 207 1.29 -13.78 11.20
C PRO A 207 0.28 -14.71 11.89
N LYS A 208 -0.78 -15.07 11.17
CA LYS A 208 -1.73 -16.09 11.65
C LYS A 208 -0.93 -17.40 11.73
N GLN A 209 -0.80 -17.99 12.91
CA GLN A 209 -0.21 -19.32 13.02
C GLN A 209 -0.98 -20.22 12.05
N ARG A 210 -0.31 -20.78 11.04
CA ARG A 210 -0.90 -21.83 10.22
C ARG A 210 -1.22 -22.95 11.21
N ARG A 211 -2.50 -23.19 11.50
CA ARG A 211 -2.90 -24.43 12.18
C ARG A 211 -2.38 -25.53 11.27
N ALA A 212 -1.40 -26.30 11.74
CA ALA A 212 -1.07 -27.56 11.12
C ALA A 212 -2.37 -28.37 11.16
N THR A 213 -2.96 -28.62 9.99
CA THR A 213 -4.03 -29.60 9.88
C THR A 213 -3.44 -30.94 10.34
N PRO A 214 -4.05 -31.63 11.32
CA PRO A 214 -3.59 -32.95 11.74
C PRO A 214 -3.69 -33.97 10.59
#